data_AF-A0A318KVK2-F1
#
_entry.id   AF-A0A318KVK2-F1
#
_cell.length_a   1.000
_cell.length_b   1.000
_cell.length_c   1.000
_cell.angle_alpha   90.00
_cell.angle_beta   90.00
_cell.angle_gamma   90.00
#
_symmetry.space_group_name_H-M   'P 1'
#
loop_
_entity.id
_entity.type
_entity.pdbx_description
1 polymer ?
#
loop_
_entity_poly.entity_id
_entity_poly.type
_entity_poly.pdbx_seq_one_letter_code
_entity_poly.pdbx_strand_id
1 'polypeptide(L)'
;MKIIINRKYGGFWISNIALEELMQRKGETICFYEMTFDDSDKYTYTKTDASNNNLFVAAICNDFGDVFIPENDEQSDEFYKYIIRGNDWRWRTDTDLINLIVEKGSEFVSSPLSSLEIVEIPDDIEWEIEEYDGMEWISEKHRSWY
;
A
#
# COMPACT_ATOMS: atom_id res chain seq x y z
N MET A 1 3.13 -19.17 -11.05
CA MET A 1 3.54 -17.96 -10.33
C MET A 1 2.53 -17.59 -9.24
N LYS A 2 2.94 -16.76 -8.28
CA LYS A 2 2.08 -16.25 -7.20
C LYS A 2 1.79 -14.77 -7.43
N ILE A 3 0.53 -14.39 -7.23
CA ILE A 3 0.08 -12.99 -7.30
C ILE A 3 -0.79 -12.68 -6.08
N ILE A 4 -0.73 -11.44 -5.62
CA ILE A 4 -1.59 -10.93 -4.54
C ILE A 4 -2.75 -10.15 -5.15
N ILE A 5 -3.96 -10.55 -4.79
CA ILE A 5 -5.20 -9.84 -5.15
C ILE A 5 -5.92 -9.38 -3.88
N ASN A 6 -6.84 -8.45 -4.06
CA ASN A 6 -7.70 -7.94 -3.01
C ASN A 6 -9.11 -8.58 -3.09
N ARG A 7 -9.64 -9.00 -1.95
CA ARG A 7 -10.93 -9.68 -1.80
C ARG A 7 -11.93 -8.88 -0.97
N LYS A 8 -11.80 -7.55 -0.99
CA LYS A 8 -12.66 -6.63 -0.23
C LYS A 8 -13.00 -5.38 -1.04
N TYR A 9 -14.22 -4.89 -0.91
CA TYR A 9 -14.58 -3.59 -1.51
C TYR A 9 -13.71 -2.46 -0.94
N GLY A 10 -13.21 -1.58 -1.80
CA GLY A 10 -12.32 -0.46 -1.42
C GLY A 10 -10.86 -0.59 -1.91
N GLY A 11 -10.45 -1.77 -2.38
CA GLY A 11 -9.22 -1.97 -3.15
C GLY A 11 -8.01 -2.51 -2.38
N PHE A 12 -6.90 -2.63 -3.09
CA PHE A 12 -5.65 -3.21 -2.59
C PHE A 12 -4.85 -2.21 -1.75
N TRP A 13 -4.66 -2.48 -0.46
CA TRP A 13 -3.91 -1.60 0.45
C TRP A 13 -3.19 -2.41 1.52
N ILE A 14 -1.86 -2.34 1.55
CA ILE A 14 -1.06 -2.97 2.61
C ILE A 14 -1.22 -2.17 3.91
N SER A 15 -1.30 -2.86 5.06
CA SER A 15 -1.34 -2.23 6.39
C SER A 15 -0.03 -1.50 6.71
N ASN A 16 -0.07 -0.50 7.58
CA ASN A 16 1.11 0.25 8.00
C ASN A 16 2.13 -0.64 8.72
N ILE A 17 1.68 -1.52 9.61
CA ILE A 17 2.54 -2.51 10.30
C ILE A 17 3.24 -3.47 9.32
N ALA A 18 2.55 -3.86 8.23
CA ALA A 18 3.15 -4.74 7.24
C ALA A 18 4.10 -3.99 6.31
N LEU A 19 3.80 -2.73 5.95
CA LEU A 19 4.75 -1.87 5.24
C LEU A 19 6.02 -1.66 6.06
N GLU A 20 5.91 -1.45 7.37
CA GLU A 20 7.08 -1.31 8.26
C GLU A 20 7.96 -2.56 8.21
N GLU A 21 7.40 -3.76 8.41
CA GLU A 21 8.15 -5.01 8.36
C GLU A 21 8.73 -5.28 6.95
N LEU A 22 7.97 -4.96 5.90
CA LEU A 22 8.41 -5.12 4.52
C LEU A 22 9.61 -4.22 4.18
N MET A 23 9.63 -2.98 4.66
CA MET A 23 10.76 -2.07 4.43
C MET A 23 11.98 -2.46 5.25
N GLN A 24 11.79 -2.96 6.47
CA GLN A 24 12.87 -3.55 7.25
C GLN A 24 13.51 -4.75 6.54
N ARG A 25 12.71 -5.65 5.93
CA ARG A 25 13.22 -6.79 5.14
C ARG A 25 14.07 -6.34 3.95
N LYS A 26 13.71 -5.22 3.32
CA LYS A 26 14.44 -4.62 2.20
C LYS A 26 15.63 -3.76 2.62
N GLY A 27 15.85 -3.55 3.92
CA GLY A 27 16.91 -2.70 4.45
C GLY A 27 16.67 -1.20 4.20
N GLU A 28 15.41 -0.81 4.01
CA GLU A 28 14.99 0.58 3.77
C GLU A 28 14.38 1.20 5.02
N THR A 29 14.51 2.52 5.15
CA THR A 29 13.88 3.29 6.23
C THR A 29 12.47 3.73 5.83
N ILE A 30 11.57 3.72 6.81
CA ILE A 30 10.18 4.18 6.65
C ILE A 30 9.79 4.98 7.89
N CYS A 31 9.04 6.06 7.66
CA CYS A 31 8.40 6.89 8.68
C CYS A 31 6.90 6.97 8.38
N PHE A 32 6.09 7.16 9.41
CA PHE A 32 4.65 7.34 9.27
C PHE A 32 4.25 8.74 9.72
N TYR A 33 3.36 9.38 8.97
CA TYR A 33 2.88 10.73 9.24
C TYR A 33 1.37 10.80 9.16
N GLU A 34 0.71 11.12 10.26
CA GLU A 34 -0.72 11.41 10.29
C GLU A 34 -0.98 12.83 9.79
N MET A 35 -1.83 12.95 8.78
CA MET A 35 -2.28 14.22 8.23
C MET A 35 -3.53 14.70 8.96
N THR A 36 -3.47 15.91 9.53
CA THR A 36 -4.62 16.59 10.13
C THR A 36 -4.85 17.93 9.44
N PHE A 37 -6.08 18.44 9.51
CA PHE A 37 -6.48 19.71 8.91
C PHE A 37 -6.89 20.70 10.00
N ASP A 38 -6.51 21.95 9.86
CA ASP A 38 -7.07 23.04 10.67
C ASP A 38 -8.32 23.64 10.03
N ASP A 39 -8.95 24.61 10.71
CA ASP A 39 -10.16 25.31 10.24
C ASP A 39 -9.94 26.11 8.94
N SER A 40 -8.69 26.26 8.49
CA SER A 40 -8.31 26.94 7.24
C SER A 40 -7.94 25.97 6.11
N ASP A 41 -8.27 24.68 6.26
CA ASP A 41 -7.90 23.57 5.37
C ASP A 41 -6.38 23.40 5.20
N LYS A 42 -5.57 23.96 6.12
CA LYS A 42 -4.13 23.76 6.11
C LYS A 42 -3.83 22.41 6.76
N TYR A 43 -3.05 21.60 6.06
CA TYR A 43 -2.68 20.27 6.52
C TYR A 43 -1.35 20.27 7.29
N THR A 44 -1.31 19.51 8.37
CA THR A 44 -0.12 19.25 9.21
C THR A 44 0.16 17.76 9.22
N TYR A 45 1.41 17.38 9.04
CA TYR A 45 1.87 15.99 9.13
C TYR A 45 2.59 15.80 10.46
N THR A 46 2.02 14.99 11.35
CA THR A 46 2.64 14.65 12.64
C THR A 46 3.17 13.23 12.58
N LYS A 47 4.44 13.05 12.95
CA LYS A 47 5.07 11.73 12.98
C LYS A 47 4.33 10.81 13.94
N THR A 48 4.06 9.60 13.50
CA THR A 48 3.33 8.56 14.23
C THR A 48 4.03 7.21 14.03
N ASP A 49 3.56 6.18 14.72
CA ASP A 49 3.99 4.79 14.50
C ASP A 49 3.07 4.03 13.54
N ALA A 50 3.55 2.86 13.10
CA ALA A 50 2.87 1.98 12.15
C ALA A 50 1.57 1.36 12.68
N SER A 51 1.31 1.40 14.00
CA SER A 51 0.06 0.90 14.58
C SER A 51 -1.11 1.87 14.38
N ASN A 52 -0.83 3.12 14.01
CA ASN A 52 -1.86 4.08 13.63
C ASN A 52 -2.50 3.67 12.29
N ASN A 53 -3.73 3.16 12.39
CA ASN A 53 -4.50 2.66 11.26
C ASN A 53 -5.45 3.72 10.65
N ASN A 54 -5.24 5.01 10.94
CA ASN A 54 -5.99 6.08 10.32
C ASN A 54 -5.69 6.14 8.80
N LEU A 55 -6.74 6.37 8.00
CA LEU A 55 -6.64 6.50 6.53
C LEU A 55 -5.78 7.68 6.09
N PHE A 56 -5.57 8.65 6.97
CA PHE A 56 -4.75 9.83 6.72
C PHE A 56 -3.28 9.66 7.16
N VAL A 57 -2.82 8.42 7.38
CA VAL A 57 -1.41 8.13 7.66
C VAL A 57 -0.66 7.83 6.37
N ALA A 58 0.38 8.60 6.09
CA ALA A 58 1.28 8.40 4.96
C ALA A 58 2.55 7.65 5.40
N ALA A 59 2.91 6.60 4.66
CA ALA A 59 4.21 5.93 4.75
C ALA A 59 5.24 6.66 3.87
N ILE A 60 6.37 7.08 4.43
CA ILE A 60 7.37 7.95 3.79
C ILE A 60 8.76 7.35 3.92
N CYS A 61 9.55 7.30 2.83
CA CYS A 61 10.95 6.83 2.84
C CYS A 61 11.99 7.93 3.13
N ASN A 62 11.56 9.02 3.78
CA ASN A 62 12.39 10.13 4.22
C ASN A 62 11.88 10.65 5.58
N ASP A 63 12.80 11.13 6.42
CA ASP A 63 12.45 11.70 7.72
C ASP A 63 12.31 13.22 7.61
N PHE A 64 11.09 13.72 7.84
CA PHE A 64 10.75 15.14 7.83
C PHE A 64 10.70 15.74 9.26
N GLY A 65 11.20 15.02 10.27
CA GLY A 65 11.13 15.40 11.68
C GLY A 65 9.79 15.02 12.32
N ASP A 66 9.57 15.47 13.56
CA ASP A 66 8.38 15.10 14.33
C ASP A 66 7.08 15.77 13.82
N VAL A 67 7.20 16.97 13.26
CA VAL A 67 6.09 17.74 12.70
C VAL A 67 6.56 18.39 11.40
N PHE A 68 5.81 18.19 10.33
CA PHE A 68 6.04 18.81 9.03
C PHE A 68 4.78 19.59 8.59
N ILE A 69 4.97 20.86 8.28
CA ILE A 69 3.92 21.76 7.80
C ILE A 69 4.43 22.38 6.50
N PRO A 70 3.92 21.98 5.33
CA PRO A 70 4.34 22.58 4.08
C PRO A 70 3.87 24.04 4.01
N GLU A 71 4.78 24.92 3.63
CA GLU A 71 4.54 26.36 3.48
C GLU A 71 4.16 26.74 2.03
N ASN A 72 4.43 25.84 1.09
CA ASN A 72 4.18 26.01 -0.34
C ASN A 72 4.07 24.66 -1.05
N ASP A 73 3.65 24.70 -2.32
CA ASP A 73 3.45 23.52 -3.16
C ASP A 73 4.75 22.74 -3.40
N GLU A 74 5.90 23.41 -3.48
CA GLU A 74 7.20 22.75 -3.70
C GLU A 74 7.58 21.82 -2.54
N GLN A 75 7.36 22.26 -1.30
CA GLN A 75 7.58 21.42 -0.11
C GLN A 75 6.56 20.27 -0.03
N SER A 76 5.32 20.51 -0.46
CA SER A 76 4.29 19.47 -0.53
C SER A 76 4.66 18.40 -1.56
N ASP A 77 5.07 18.82 -2.76
CA ASP A 77 5.56 17.94 -3.81
C ASP A 77 6.78 17.15 -3.36
N GLU A 78 7.71 17.78 -2.64
CA GLU A 78 8.87 17.10 -2.07
C GLU A 78 8.45 16.00 -1.10
N PHE A 79 7.50 16.28 -0.19
CA PHE A 79 6.95 15.25 0.70
C PHE A 79 6.30 14.09 -0.09
N TYR A 80 5.49 14.41 -1.11
CA TYR A 80 4.80 13.41 -1.92
C TYR A 80 5.73 12.51 -2.74
N LYS A 81 6.92 13.00 -3.15
CA LYS A 81 7.92 12.19 -3.86
C LYS A 81 8.41 10.98 -3.04
N TYR A 82 8.41 11.10 -1.72
CA TYR A 82 8.89 10.05 -0.82
C TYR A 82 7.78 9.13 -0.30
N ILE A 83 6.52 9.31 -0.72
CA ILE A 83 5.45 8.40 -0.30
C ILE A 83 5.69 7.00 -0.86
N ILE A 84 5.67 6.02 0.04
CA ILE A 84 5.51 4.61 -0.31
C ILE A 84 4.01 4.32 -0.43
N ARG A 85 3.56 4.12 -1.66
CA ARG A 85 2.17 3.77 -1.95
C ARG A 85 1.95 2.28 -1.67
N GLY A 86 1.23 1.95 -0.59
CA GLY A 86 0.87 0.57 -0.24
C GLY A 86 -0.04 -0.14 -1.25
N ASN A 87 -0.51 0.57 -2.28
CA ASN A 87 -1.34 0.07 -3.36
C ASN A 87 -0.64 0.02 -4.73
N ASP A 88 0.68 0.25 -4.77
CA ASP A 88 1.46 0.19 -6.01
C ASP A 88 1.39 -1.21 -6.65
N TRP A 89 1.28 -1.24 -7.98
CA TRP A 89 1.28 -2.47 -8.77
C TRP A 89 2.51 -3.36 -8.52
N ARG A 90 3.66 -2.77 -8.19
CA ARG A 90 4.89 -3.53 -7.89
C ARG A 90 4.70 -4.56 -6.78
N TRP A 91 3.75 -4.34 -5.88
CA TRP A 91 3.47 -5.23 -4.73
C TRP A 91 2.80 -6.54 -5.11
N ARG A 92 2.12 -6.60 -6.26
CA ARG A 92 1.32 -7.76 -6.69
C ARG A 92 2.14 -9.05 -6.76
N THR A 93 3.41 -8.95 -7.12
CA THR A 93 4.33 -10.07 -7.29
C THR A 93 5.59 -9.91 -6.43
N ASP A 94 5.59 -8.98 -5.48
CA ASP A 94 6.72 -8.77 -4.59
C ASP A 94 6.93 -9.99 -3.69
N THR A 95 8.12 -10.59 -3.80
CA THR A 95 8.41 -11.87 -3.12
C THR A 95 8.43 -11.71 -1.60
N ASP A 96 8.87 -10.57 -1.08
CA ASP A 96 8.89 -10.34 0.37
C ASP A 96 7.48 -10.15 0.92
N LEU A 97 6.60 -9.46 0.19
CA LEU A 97 5.19 -9.32 0.57
C LEU A 97 4.45 -10.66 0.51
N ILE A 98 4.69 -11.47 -0.52
CA ILE A 98 4.14 -12.84 -0.61
C ILE A 98 4.58 -13.67 0.59
N ASN A 99 5.87 -13.66 0.91
CA ASN A 99 6.39 -14.38 2.07
C ASN A 99 5.80 -13.85 3.38
N LEU A 100 5.64 -12.53 3.51
CA LEU A 100 5.03 -11.91 4.68
C LEU A 100 3.57 -12.36 4.87
N ILE A 101 2.78 -12.47 3.80
CA ILE A 101 1.41 -13.02 3.86
C ILE A 101 1.43 -14.49 4.29
N VAL A 102 2.37 -15.30 3.76
CA VAL A 102 2.51 -16.71 4.15
C VAL A 102 2.88 -16.85 5.63
N GLU A 103 3.76 -15.98 6.14
CA GLU A 103 4.30 -16.06 7.51
C GLU A 103 3.37 -15.48 8.57
N LYS A 104 2.69 -14.35 8.27
CA LYS A 104 1.90 -13.57 9.23
C LYS A 104 0.39 -13.65 8.99
N GLY A 105 -0.03 -14.13 7.82
CA GLY A 105 -1.42 -14.20 7.42
C GLY A 105 -1.95 -12.91 6.78
N SER A 106 -3.06 -13.04 6.05
CA SER A 106 -3.72 -11.95 5.33
C SER A 106 -4.15 -10.80 6.24
N GLU A 107 -4.65 -11.08 7.45
CA GLU A 107 -5.15 -10.07 8.38
C GLU A 107 -4.06 -9.11 8.86
N PHE A 108 -2.82 -9.59 9.02
CA PHE A 108 -1.68 -8.75 9.39
C PHE A 108 -1.30 -7.81 8.25
N VAL A 109 -1.32 -8.32 7.02
CA VAL A 109 -0.85 -7.61 5.83
C VAL A 109 -1.89 -6.65 5.27
N SER A 110 -3.17 -6.95 5.46
CA SER A 110 -4.27 -6.16 4.92
C SER A 110 -4.54 -4.92 5.76
N SER A 111 -4.69 -3.78 5.11
CA SER A 111 -5.29 -2.60 5.75
C SER A 111 -6.76 -2.88 6.14
N PRO A 112 -7.37 -2.05 7.00
CA PRO A 112 -8.79 -2.15 7.33
C PRO A 112 -9.75 -2.06 6.14
N LEU A 113 -9.31 -1.57 4.98
CA LEU A 113 -10.13 -1.45 3.76
C LEU A 113 -9.81 -2.51 2.69
N SER A 114 -8.97 -3.49 3.00
CA SER A 114 -8.54 -4.53 2.06
C SER A 114 -8.62 -5.94 2.66
N SER A 115 -8.51 -6.95 1.82
CA SER A 115 -8.30 -8.36 2.20
C SER A 115 -7.37 -9.00 1.17
N LEU A 116 -6.08 -9.01 1.46
CA LEU A 116 -5.03 -9.41 0.52
C LEU A 116 -4.80 -10.92 0.55
N GLU A 117 -4.98 -11.58 -0.60
CA GLU A 117 -4.86 -13.03 -0.74
C GLU A 117 -3.90 -13.40 -1.86
N ILE A 118 -3.18 -14.51 -1.69
CA ILE A 118 -2.30 -15.06 -2.72
C ILE A 118 -3.11 -16.01 -3.62
N VAL A 119 -3.04 -15.78 -4.92
CA VAL A 119 -3.53 -16.68 -5.96
C VAL A 119 -2.34 -17.28 -6.71
N GLU A 120 -2.43 -18.58 -6.99
CA GLU A 120 -1.47 -19.29 -7.83
C GLU A 120 -2.01 -19.42 -9.25
N ILE A 121 -1.19 -19.04 -10.23
CA ILE A 121 -1.51 -19.12 -11.66
C ILE A 121 -0.44 -19.99 -12.33
N PRO A 122 -0.77 -20.82 -13.33
CA PRO A 122 0.24 -21.49 -14.16
C PRO A 122 1.22 -20.48 -14.79
N ASP A 123 2.50 -20.87 -14.93
CA ASP A 123 3.54 -19.97 -15.45
C ASP A 123 3.44 -19.73 -16.97
N ASP A 124 2.70 -20.58 -17.69
CA ASP A 124 2.56 -20.61 -19.14
C ASP A 124 1.30 -19.91 -19.66
N ILE A 125 0.57 -19.21 -18.78
CA ILE A 125 -0.69 -18.53 -19.12
C ILE A 125 -0.53 -17.01 -18.98
N GLU A 126 -0.92 -16.27 -20.02
CA GLU A 126 -1.12 -14.82 -19.91
C GLU A 126 -2.40 -14.53 -19.11
N TRP A 127 -2.33 -13.59 -18.18
CA TRP A 127 -3.43 -13.27 -17.28
C TRP A 127 -3.61 -11.76 -17.13
N GLU A 128 -4.77 -11.37 -16.63
CA GLU A 128 -5.10 -10.00 -16.21
C GLU A 128 -5.84 -10.01 -14.87
N ILE A 129 -5.72 -8.92 -14.11
CA ILE A 129 -6.56 -8.69 -12.93
C ILE A 129 -7.84 -8.03 -13.42
N GLU A 130 -8.95 -8.68 -13.15
CA GLU A 130 -10.28 -8.11 -13.29
C GLU A 130 -10.76 -7.64 -11.92
N GLU A 131 -11.57 -6.60 -11.91
CA GLU A 131 -12.06 -6.01 -10.66
C GLU A 131 -13.49 -5.51 -10.78
N TYR A 132 -14.19 -5.56 -9.64
CA TYR A 132 -15.47 -4.90 -9.46
C TYR A 132 -15.49 -4.23 -8.08
N ASP A 133 -15.41 -2.90 -8.05
CA ASP A 133 -15.42 -2.08 -6.83
C ASP A 133 -14.29 -2.46 -5.86
N GLY A 134 -13.12 -2.78 -6.42
CA GLY A 134 -11.94 -3.24 -5.70
C GLY A 134 -11.93 -4.73 -5.34
N MET A 135 -13.04 -5.45 -5.50
CA MET A 135 -13.05 -6.92 -5.39
C MET A 135 -12.41 -7.51 -6.65
N GLU A 136 -11.27 -8.16 -6.51
CA GLU A 136 -10.46 -8.60 -7.65
C GLU A 136 -10.52 -10.11 -7.85
N TRP A 137 -10.30 -10.54 -9.09
CA TRP A 137 -10.02 -11.91 -9.47
C TRP A 137 -9.04 -11.95 -10.64
N ILE A 138 -8.43 -13.10 -10.86
CA ILE A 138 -7.55 -13.33 -12.00
C ILE A 138 -8.37 -13.95 -13.13
N SER A 139 -8.21 -13.41 -14.33
CA SER A 139 -8.74 -13.99 -15.57
C SER A 139 -7.59 -14.33 -16.50
N GLU A 140 -7.71 -15.46 -17.21
CA GLU A 140 -6.84 -15.72 -18.35
C GLU A 140 -7.14 -14.70 -19.46
N LYS A 141 -6.09 -14.18 -20.07
CA LYS A 141 -6.22 -13.18 -21.12
C LYS A 141 -6.69 -13.84 -22.41
N HIS A 142 -7.91 -13.53 -22.84
CA HIS A 142 -8.49 -14.08 -24.05
C HIS A 142 -8.61 -13.03 -25.17
N ARG A 143 -8.85 -13.49 -26.41
CA ARG A 143 -9.16 -12.60 -27.52
C ARG A 143 -10.59 -12.10 -27.39
N SER A 144 -10.77 -10.78 -27.47
CA SER A 144 -12.08 -10.11 -27.47
C SER A 144 -12.42 -9.56 -28.86
N TRP A 145 -13.71 -9.53 -29.20
CA TRP A 145 -14.26 -8.95 -30.43
C TRP A 145 -15.40 -7.98 -30.08
N TYR A 146 -15.57 -6.92 -30.85
CA TYR A 146 -16.54 -5.84 -30.65
C TYR A 146 -17.41 -5.61 -31.87
#